data_AF-R6QQX3-F1
#
_entry.id   AF-R6QQX3-F1
#
_cell.length_a   1.000
_cell.length_b   1.000
_cell.length_c   1.000
_cell.angle_alpha   90.00
_cell.angle_beta   90.00
_cell.angle_gamma   90.00
#
_symmetry.space_group_name_H-M   'P 1'
#
loop_
_entity.id
_entity.type
_entity.pdbx_description
1 polymer ?
#
loop_
_entity_poly.entity_id
_entity_poly.type
_entity_poly.pdbx_seq_one_letter_code
_entity_poly.pdbx_strand_id
1 'polypeptide(L)' 'MKVIVDRKEGDYYIARSEFCSPEVDPEVLIKADKRLRVGQFYQVRITSSDEFDLYAELV' A
#
# COMPACT_ATOMS: atom_id res chain seq x y z
N MET A 1 10.03 -0.66 2.96
CA MET A 1 8.97 -1.18 3.84
C MET A 1 8.30 -2.37 3.17
N LYS A 2 7.99 -3.44 3.89
CA LYS A 2 7.28 -4.60 3.34
C LYS A 2 5.79 -4.42 3.61
N VAL A 3 4.96 -4.52 2.56
CA VAL A 3 3.52 -4.35 2.64
C VAL A 3 2.80 -5.50 1.92
N ILE A 4 1.62 -5.87 2.41
CA ILE A 4 0.73 -6.82 1.74
C ILE A 4 -0.35 -6.06 0.98
N VAL A 5 -0.60 -6.44 -0.26
CA VAL A 5 -1.68 -5.84 -1.07
C VAL A 5 -3.00 -6.49 -0.70
N ASP A 6 -3.94 -5.73 -0.14
CA ASP A 6 -5.28 -6.22 0.23
C ASP A 6 -6.25 -6.13 -0.96
N ARG A 7 -6.22 -5.05 -1.74
CA ARG A 7 -7.15 -4.83 -2.86
C ARG A 7 -6.61 -3.83 -3.88
N LYS A 8 -7.29 -3.73 -5.02
CA LYS A 8 -7.08 -2.67 -6.01
C LYS A 8 -8.31 -1.78 -6.06
N GLU A 9 -8.11 -0.47 -5.97
CA GLU A 9 -9.18 0.53 -6.03
C GLU A 9 -8.78 1.62 -7.02
N GLY A 10 -9.53 1.74 -8.12
CA GLY A 10 -9.21 2.66 -9.21
C GLY A 10 -7.78 2.46 -9.76
N ASP A 11 -6.99 3.53 -9.70
CA ASP A 11 -5.60 3.58 -10.17
C ASP A 11 -4.56 3.27 -9.08
N TYR A 12 -5.00 2.81 -7.90
CA TYR A 12 -4.13 2.49 -6.77
C TYR A 12 -4.38 1.07 -6.23
N TYR A 13 -3.33 0.45 -5.72
CA TYR A 13 -3.39 -0.72 -4.89
C TYR A 13 -3.39 -0.29 -3.43
N ILE A 14 -4.34 -0.80 -2.67
CA ILE A 14 -4.41 -0.58 -1.24
C ILE A 14 -3.66 -1.72 -0.55
N ALA A 15 -2.66 -1.33 0.23
CA ALA A 15 -1.78 -2.23 0.93
C ALA A 15 -1.66 -1.80 2.39
N ARG A 16 -1.23 -2.74 3.24
CA ARG A 16 -0.95 -2.48 4.66
C ARG A 16 0.38 -3.09 5.06
N SER A 17 0.97 -2.54 6.11
CA SER A 17 2.17 -3.12 6.70
C SER A 17 1.83 -4.33 7.57
N GLU A 18 2.80 -5.20 7.82
CA GLU A 18 2.65 -6.31 8.78
C GLU A 18 2.43 -5.85 10.24
N PHE A 19 2.66 -4.57 10.53
CA PHE A 19 2.49 -3.96 11.86
C PHE A 19 1.18 -3.17 11.99
N CYS A 20 0.39 -3.05 10.91
CA CYS A 20 -0.83 -2.24 10.92
C CYS A 20 -2.01 -3.05 11.47
N SER A 21 -2.65 -2.53 12.52
CA SER A 21 -3.97 -2.97 12.95
C SER A 21 -4.98 -2.65 11.84
N PRO A 22 -5.89 -3.58 11.50
CA PRO A 22 -7.05 -3.24 10.68
C PRO A 22 -7.82 -2.07 11.33
N GLU A 23 -8.28 -1.13 10.50
CA GLU A 23 -9.18 0.01 10.83
C GLU A 23 -8.59 1.19 11.62
N VAL A 24 -7.38 1.09 12.18
CA VAL A 24 -6.77 2.18 12.99
C VAL A 24 -5.59 2.84 12.28
N ASP A 25 -4.83 2.08 11.50
CA ASP A 25 -3.62 2.57 10.84
C ASP A 25 -3.89 3.07 9.42
N PRO A 26 -3.12 4.06 8.95
CA PRO A 26 -3.25 4.63 7.60
C PRO A 26 -3.00 3.56 6.53
N GLU A 27 -3.79 3.62 5.45
CA GLU A 27 -3.65 2.73 4.30
C GLU A 27 -2.45 3.15 3.44
N VAL A 28 -1.79 2.16 2.80
CA VAL A 28 -0.68 2.41 1.88
C VAL A 28 -1.19 2.32 0.45
N LEU A 29 -1.24 3.44 -0.25
CA LEU A 29 -1.63 3.56 -1.64
C LEU A 29 -0.39 3.41 -2.54
N ILE A 30 -0.42 2.39 -3.39
CA ILE A 30 0.63 2.11 -4.38
C ILE A 30 0.05 2.35 -5.77
N LYS A 31 0.65 3.23 -6.56
CA LYS A 31 0.15 3.50 -7.92
C LYS A 31 0.15 2.24 -8.78
N ALA A 32 -0.95 1.98 -9.48
CA ALA A 32 -1.17 0.76 -10.26
C ALA A 32 -0.49 0.76 -11.64
N ASP A 33 0.71 1.35 -11.74
CA ASP A 33 1.51 1.36 -12.98
C ASP A 33 1.98 -0.05 -13.37
N LYS A 34 2.09 -0.96 -12.39
CA LYS A 34 2.41 -2.38 -12.57
C LYS A 34 1.31 -3.25 -11.98
N ARG A 35 1.04 -4.40 -12.61
CA ARG A 35 0.04 -5.35 -12.11
C ARG A 35 0.56 -6.09 -10.88
N LEU A 36 0.06 -5.72 -9.70
CA LEU A 36 0.30 -6.41 -8.44
C LEU A 36 -0.73 -7.51 -8.20
N ARG A 37 -0.34 -8.54 -7.45
CA ARG A 37 -1.24 -9.60 -6.98
C ARG A 37 -1.71 -9.30 -5.57
N VAL A 38 -3.01 -9.36 -5.36
CA VAL A 38 -3.63 -9.30 -4.03
C VAL A 38 -3.18 -10.50 -3.19
N GLY A 39 -2.95 -10.29 -1.89
CA GLY A 39 -2.47 -11.30 -0.94
C GLY A 39 -0.97 -11.58 -1.02
N GLN A 40 -0.21 -10.82 -1.81
CA GLN A 40 1.23 -10.94 -1.93
C GLN A 40 1.94 -9.76 -1.25
N PHE A 41 3.15 -10.04 -0.76
CA PHE A 41 4.01 -9.03 -0.16
C PHE A 41 4.89 -8.36 -1.22
N TYR A 42 5.01 -7.04 -1.11
CA TYR A 42 5.87 -6.23 -1.94
C TYR A 42 6.71 -5.30 -1.08
N GLN A 43 7.88 -4.96 -1.61
CA GLN A 43 8.73 -3.95 -0.99
C GLN A 43 8.43 -2.60 -1.62
N VAL A 44 8.06 -1.65 -0.78
CA VAL A 44 7.70 -0.29 -1.19
C VAL A 44 8.52 0.74 -0.44
N ARG A 45 8.69 1.91 -1.04
CA ARG A 45 9.23 3.11 -0.40
C ARG A 45 8.09 4.12 -0.29
N ILE A 46 7.84 4.59 0.94
CA ILE A 46 6.91 5.70 1.16
C ILE A 46 7.52 6.96 0.54
N THR A 47 6.76 7.61 -0.33
CA THR A 47 7.18 8.83 -1.05
C THR A 47 6.46 10.07 -0.55
N SER A 48 5.24 9.91 -0.03
CA SER A 48 4.47 10.99 0.57
C SER A 48 3.51 10.43 1.63
N SER A 49 3.03 11.31 2.50
CA SER A 49 1.97 11.03 3.47
C SER A 49 1.00 12.20 3.45
N ASP A 50 -0.29 11.90 3.36
CA ASP A 50 -1.38 12.83 3.62
C ASP A 50 -2.01 12.52 4.99
N GLU A 51 -3.00 13.30 5.46
CA GLU A 51 -3.48 13.21 6.86
C GLU A 51 -3.94 11.80 7.28
N PHE A 52 -4.43 10.99 6.34
CA PHE A 52 -4.94 9.64 6.60
C PHE A 52 -4.33 8.55 5.69
N ASP A 53 -3.45 8.92 4.76
CA ASP A 53 -3.02 8.08 3.64
C ASP A 53 -1.51 8.10 3.43
N LEU A 54 -0.91 6.94 3.15
CA LEU A 54 0.50 6.82 2.81
C LEU A 54 0.67 6.48 1.33
N TYR A 55 1.40 7.32 0.60
CA TYR A 55 1.72 7.05 -0.80
C TYR A 55 3.06 6.34 -0.91
N ALA A 56 3.10 5.28 -1.70
CA ALA A 56 4.30 4.48 -1.85
C ALA A 56 4.54 4.03 -3.30
N GLU A 57 5.82 3.86 -3.61
CA GLU A 57 6.28 3.31 -4.89
C GLU A 57 6.98 1.98 -4.67
N LEU A 58 6.84 1.06 -5.64
CA LEU A 58 7.54 -0.22 -5.63
C LEU A 58 9.05 0.00 -5.77
N VAL A 59 9.82 -0.72 -4.96
CA VAL A 59 11.30 -0.78 -5.08
C VAL A 59 11.69 -1.90 -6.04
#